data_AF-A0A3C0TKK2-F1
#
_entry.id   AF-A0A3C0TKK2-F1
#
_cell.length_a   1.000
_cell.length_b   1.000
_cell.length_c   1.000
_cell.angle_alpha   90.00
_cell.angle_beta   90.00
_cell.angle_gamma   90.00
#
_symmetry.space_group_name_H-M   'P 1'
#
loop_
_entity.id
_entity.type
_entity.pdbx_description
1 polymer ?
#
loop_
_entity_poly.entity_id
_entity_poly.type
_entity_poly.pdbx_seq_one_letter_code
_entity_poly.pdbx_strand_id
1 'polypeptide(L)'
;MRRHLFFAATLFCMIGILCAGDGFAALYKYINKDGTIGFTDNLQSVPEEYRKTAVLVKTTVRKPRNDGKDPRHGIDNEDAPAAALHPASVPMGGNKAGGKARFSIRVLRSLFVIIVAALIILVLSRYSHLRDRKKVLHAVNGALIALVSLFVIYSHARDVVTLFTKTGNAIEDRKDEAREKGEGAARFIKALDAFFE
;
A
#
# COMPACT_ATOMS: atom_id res chain seq x y z
N MET A 1 23.62 -29.91 -21.22
CA MET A 1 22.17 -30.00 -20.89
C MET A 1 21.84 -29.73 -19.42
N ARG A 2 22.44 -30.41 -18.42
CA ARG A 2 22.09 -30.23 -16.99
C ARG A 2 22.08 -28.77 -16.49
N ARG A 3 23.04 -27.92 -16.92
CA ARG A 3 23.11 -26.50 -16.51
C ARG A 3 21.94 -25.63 -16.99
N HIS A 4 21.36 -25.94 -18.16
CA HIS A 4 20.21 -25.20 -18.69
C HIS A 4 18.90 -25.57 -17.96
N LEU A 5 18.78 -26.83 -17.53
CA LEU A 5 17.65 -27.30 -16.74
C LEU A 5 17.60 -26.60 -15.37
N PHE A 6 18.75 -26.47 -14.70
CA PHE A 6 18.85 -25.71 -13.45
C PHE A 6 18.44 -24.26 -13.65
N PHE A 7 18.95 -23.58 -14.69
CA PHE A 7 18.63 -22.17 -14.93
C PHE A 7 17.14 -21.93 -15.22
N ALA A 8 16.52 -22.80 -16.02
CA ALA A 8 15.10 -22.74 -16.31
C ALA A 8 14.25 -23.00 -15.05
N ALA A 9 14.65 -23.96 -14.21
CA ALA A 9 13.97 -24.25 -12.95
C ALA A 9 14.07 -23.08 -11.95
N THR A 10 15.24 -22.45 -11.82
CA THR A 10 15.40 -21.28 -10.93
C THR A 10 14.60 -20.08 -11.44
N LEU A 11 14.58 -19.84 -12.75
CA LEU A 11 13.77 -18.78 -13.36
C LEU A 11 12.27 -19.03 -13.14
N PHE A 12 11.82 -20.26 -13.33
CA PHE A 12 10.43 -20.66 -13.09
C PHE A 12 10.04 -20.51 -11.61
N CYS A 13 10.91 -20.90 -10.68
CA CYS A 13 10.71 -20.67 -9.24
C CYS A 13 10.62 -19.19 -8.90
N MET A 14 11.49 -18.35 -9.46
CA MET A 14 11.47 -16.90 -9.24
C MET A 14 10.18 -16.28 -9.78
N ILE A 15 9.72 -16.70 -10.97
CA ILE A 15 8.44 -16.26 -11.54
C ILE A 15 7.28 -16.74 -10.65
N GLY A 16 7.30 -17.99 -10.17
CA GLY A 16 6.30 -18.52 -9.26
C GLY A 16 6.19 -17.72 -7.96
N ILE A 17 7.32 -17.34 -7.37
CA ILE A 17 7.37 -16.51 -6.15
C ILE A 17 6.89 -15.07 -6.44
N LEU A 18 7.22 -14.51 -7.60
CA LEU A 18 6.74 -13.19 -8.02
C LEU A 18 5.24 -13.17 -8.36
N CYS A 19 4.72 -14.27 -8.89
CA CYS A 19 3.32 -14.47 -9.25
C CYS A 19 2.45 -14.99 -8.11
N ALA A 20 3.04 -15.49 -7.02
CA ALA A 20 2.38 -15.66 -5.73
C ALA A 20 2.05 -14.27 -5.17
N GLY A 21 1.11 -13.59 -5.82
CA GLY A 21 0.49 -12.38 -5.30
C GLY A 21 -0.06 -12.68 -3.93
N ASP A 22 0.02 -11.70 -3.04
CA ASP A 22 -0.42 -11.81 -1.66
C ASP A 22 -1.81 -12.47 -1.62
N GLY A 23 -1.85 -13.77 -1.33
CA GLY A 23 -3.05 -14.53 -1.08
C GLY A 23 -3.59 -14.09 0.28
N PHE A 24 -4.04 -12.84 0.36
CA PHE A 24 -4.73 -12.34 1.52
C PHE A 24 -6.07 -13.08 1.56
N ALA A 25 -6.13 -14.10 2.42
CA ALA A 25 -7.40 -14.66 2.85
C ALA A 25 -8.24 -13.52 3.42
N ALA A 26 -9.29 -13.16 2.70
CA ALA A 26 -10.21 -12.10 3.06
C ALA A 26 -11.05 -12.59 4.25
N LEU A 27 -10.69 -12.21 5.47
CA LEU A 27 -11.45 -12.62 6.64
C LEU A 27 -12.71 -11.76 6.76
N TYR A 28 -13.89 -12.35 6.62
CA TYR A 28 -15.19 -11.73 6.83
C TYR A 28 -15.68 -12.02 8.24
N LYS A 29 -16.14 -10.98 8.93
CA LYS A 29 -16.82 -11.07 10.23
C LYS A 29 -18.31 -10.85 10.04
N TYR A 30 -19.15 -11.69 10.64
CA TYR A 30 -20.61 -11.54 10.66
C TYR A 30 -21.16 -11.82 12.06
N ILE A 31 -22.40 -11.40 12.31
CA ILE A 31 -23.10 -11.59 13.60
C ILE A 31 -24.34 -12.45 13.32
N ASN A 32 -24.48 -13.55 14.06
CA ASN A 32 -25.61 -14.46 13.94
C ASN A 32 -26.86 -13.93 14.62
N LYS A 33 -28.01 -14.59 14.39
CA LYS A 33 -29.29 -14.33 15.09
C LYS A 33 -29.14 -14.37 16.61
N ASP A 34 -28.23 -15.21 17.13
CA ASP A 34 -27.94 -15.33 18.57
C ASP A 34 -26.94 -14.27 19.09
N GLY A 35 -26.57 -13.27 18.27
CA GLY A 35 -25.58 -12.25 18.62
C GLY A 35 -24.13 -12.75 18.62
N THR A 36 -23.89 -14.00 18.24
CA THR A 36 -22.54 -14.60 18.21
C THR A 36 -21.75 -14.12 17.01
N ILE A 37 -20.48 -13.76 17.23
CA ILE A 37 -19.56 -13.31 16.17
C ILE A 37 -18.97 -14.52 15.44
N GLY A 38 -19.22 -14.62 14.13
CA GLY A 38 -18.60 -15.61 13.24
C GLY A 38 -17.51 -15.00 12.37
N PHE A 39 -16.49 -15.80 12.02
CA PHE A 39 -15.44 -15.45 11.08
C PHE A 39 -15.34 -16.48 9.96
N THR A 40 -15.12 -16.03 8.73
CA THR A 40 -14.91 -16.90 7.57
C THR A 40 -13.92 -16.28 6.59
N ASP A 41 -13.20 -17.10 5.85
CA ASP A 41 -12.20 -16.70 4.84
C ASP A 41 -12.81 -16.40 3.46
N ASN A 42 -14.08 -16.73 3.26
CA ASN A 42 -14.82 -16.50 2.03
C ASN A 42 -16.23 -15.94 2.33
N LEU A 43 -16.64 -14.92 1.56
CA LEU A 43 -17.97 -14.33 1.64
C LEU A 43 -19.07 -15.34 1.29
N GLN A 44 -18.78 -16.30 0.40
CA GLN A 44 -19.75 -17.33 0.01
C GLN A 44 -20.09 -18.29 1.15
N SER A 45 -19.14 -18.51 2.06
CA SER A 45 -19.33 -19.34 3.25
C SER A 45 -20.12 -18.63 4.35
N VAL A 46 -20.38 -17.32 4.23
CA VAL A 46 -21.34 -16.61 5.11
C VAL A 46 -22.76 -17.04 4.71
N PRO A 47 -23.60 -17.47 5.69
CA PRO A 47 -25.01 -17.74 5.43
C PRO A 47 -25.71 -16.56 4.76
N GLU A 48 -26.62 -16.81 3.82
CA GLU A 48 -27.15 -15.76 2.93
C GLU A 48 -27.78 -14.59 3.68
N GLU A 49 -28.42 -14.90 4.81
CA GLU A 49 -29.07 -13.93 5.70
C GLU A 49 -28.09 -12.88 6.26
N TYR A 50 -26.81 -13.23 6.44
CA TYR A 50 -25.80 -12.37 7.07
C TYR A 50 -24.77 -11.79 6.09
N ARG A 51 -24.86 -12.14 4.79
CA ARG A 51 -23.92 -11.65 3.77
C ARG A 51 -23.93 -10.12 3.65
N LYS A 52 -25.09 -9.48 3.83
CA LYS A 52 -25.24 -8.01 3.75
C LYS A 52 -24.61 -7.29 4.94
N THR A 53 -24.52 -7.95 6.09
CA THR A 53 -23.92 -7.42 7.32
C THR A 53 -22.48 -7.84 7.52
N ALA A 54 -21.94 -8.69 6.64
CA ALA A 54 -20.57 -9.19 6.73
C ALA A 54 -19.57 -8.05 6.44
N VAL A 55 -18.61 -7.85 7.34
CA VAL A 55 -17.57 -6.83 7.21
C VAL A 55 -16.24 -7.51 6.94
N LEU A 56 -15.52 -7.05 5.91
CA LEU A 56 -14.16 -7.48 5.62
C LEU A 56 -13.21 -6.98 6.72
N VAL A 57 -12.76 -7.91 7.57
CA VAL A 57 -11.70 -7.68 8.55
C VAL A 57 -10.37 -7.74 7.82
N LYS A 58 -9.78 -6.59 7.52
CA LYS A 58 -8.36 -6.53 7.13
C LYS A 58 -7.54 -7.02 8.32
N THR A 59 -7.08 -8.27 8.25
CA THR A 59 -6.11 -8.88 9.17
C THR A 59 -4.75 -8.19 9.00
N THR A 60 -4.65 -6.92 9.40
CA THR A 60 -3.37 -6.40 9.86
C THR A 60 -3.17 -6.99 11.25
N VAL A 61 -2.29 -7.99 11.35
CA VAL A 61 -1.78 -8.54 12.61
C VAL A 61 -1.39 -7.37 13.50
N ARG A 62 -2.27 -7.01 14.43
CA ARG A 62 -1.97 -6.07 15.50
C ARG A 62 -1.06 -6.87 16.43
N LYS A 63 0.27 -6.68 16.33
CA LYS A 63 1.18 -7.07 17.41
C LYS A 63 0.54 -6.55 18.70
N PRO A 64 0.24 -7.39 19.71
CA PRO A 64 -0.19 -6.87 21.00
C PRO A 64 0.95 -5.97 21.48
N ARG A 65 0.64 -4.68 21.60
CA ARG A 65 1.53 -3.72 22.23
C ARG A 65 1.58 -4.19 23.68
N ASN A 66 2.72 -4.72 24.08
CA ASN A 66 3.01 -5.08 25.45
C ASN A 66 3.18 -3.74 26.19
N ASP A 67 2.05 -3.12 26.53
CA ASP A 67 1.98 -1.91 27.33
C ASP A 67 2.22 -2.36 28.77
N GLY A 68 3.50 -2.56 29.08
CA GLY A 68 3.93 -2.89 30.42
C GLY A 68 3.58 -1.77 31.40
N LYS A 69 2.90 -2.17 32.48
CA LYS A 69 2.81 -1.51 33.80
C LYS A 69 2.03 -0.19 33.87
N ASP A 70 0.81 -0.26 34.43
CA ASP A 70 0.59 0.12 35.84
C ASP A 70 -0.76 -0.44 36.35
N PRO A 71 -0.83 -1.24 37.43
CA PRO A 71 -2.09 -1.66 38.02
C PRO A 71 -2.24 -1.07 39.44
N ARG A 72 -2.72 0.18 39.58
CA ARG A 72 -3.28 0.69 40.84
C ARG A 72 -4.36 1.75 40.60
N HIS A 73 -5.41 1.67 41.42
CA HIS A 73 -6.64 2.50 41.49
C HIS A 73 -7.71 2.17 40.45
N GLY A 74 -8.95 1.80 40.79
CA GLY A 74 -9.62 1.66 42.08
C GLY A 74 -10.98 0.99 41.81
N ILE A 75 -11.40 0.14 42.75
CA ILE A 75 -12.73 -0.48 42.78
C ILE A 75 -13.73 0.59 43.29
N ASP A 76 -15.00 0.42 42.93
CA ASP A 76 -16.23 0.92 43.57
C ASP A 76 -17.03 1.94 42.73
N ASN A 77 -17.97 1.45 41.91
CA ASN A 77 -19.39 1.49 42.27
C ASN A 77 -20.28 0.80 41.24
N GLU A 78 -21.18 -0.02 41.77
CA GLU A 78 -22.36 -0.63 41.16
C GLU A 78 -23.32 0.43 40.58
N ASP A 79 -23.95 0.12 39.45
CA ASP A 79 -25.41 0.14 39.27
C ASP A 79 -25.77 0.00 37.78
N ALA A 80 -26.42 -1.11 37.43
CA ALA A 80 -27.16 -1.27 36.18
C ALA A 80 -28.63 -0.90 36.44
N PRO A 81 -29.40 -0.42 35.44
CA PRO A 81 -30.02 -1.38 34.53
C PRO A 81 -30.21 -0.93 33.07
N ALA A 82 -30.30 -1.97 32.24
CA ALA A 82 -30.97 -2.14 30.95
C ALA A 82 -31.56 -0.94 30.15
N ALA A 83 -31.38 -1.09 28.83
CA ALA A 83 -32.18 -0.53 27.72
C ALA A 83 -31.79 0.84 27.15
N ALA A 84 -30.82 0.84 26.23
CA ALA A 84 -30.90 1.55 24.95
C ALA A 84 -29.79 1.05 24.00
N LEU A 85 -30.06 0.00 23.22
CA LEU A 85 -29.25 -0.39 22.08
C LEU A 85 -29.44 0.64 20.95
N HIS A 86 -28.89 1.84 21.11
CA HIS A 86 -28.49 2.64 19.96
C HIS A 86 -27.25 1.96 19.37
N PRO A 87 -27.19 1.68 18.06
CA PRO A 87 -25.91 1.37 17.44
C PRO A 87 -25.08 2.65 17.56
N ALA A 88 -24.22 2.70 18.57
CA ALA A 88 -23.12 3.63 18.62
C ALA A 88 -22.34 3.39 17.32
N SER A 89 -22.57 4.27 16.35
CA SER A 89 -21.71 4.45 15.19
C SER A 89 -20.35 4.78 15.75
N VAL A 90 -19.54 3.74 15.98
CA VAL A 90 -18.13 3.86 16.31
C VAL A 90 -17.59 4.80 15.23
N PRO A 91 -17.08 5.99 15.58
CA PRO A 91 -16.44 6.83 14.60
C PRO A 91 -15.30 5.96 14.05
N MET A 92 -15.42 5.58 12.78
CA MET A 92 -14.33 5.04 12.00
C MET A 92 -13.26 6.13 11.97
N GLY A 93 -12.46 6.18 13.04
CA GLY A 93 -11.20 6.86 13.10
C GLY A 93 -10.36 6.24 12.00
N GLY A 94 -10.41 6.89 10.83
CA GLY A 94 -9.59 6.58 9.67
C GLY A 94 -8.14 6.80 10.04
N ASN A 95 -7.55 5.82 10.75
CA ASN A 95 -6.14 5.80 11.01
C ASN A 95 -5.44 5.49 9.69
N LYS A 96 -5.03 6.58 9.03
CA LYS A 96 -4.08 6.70 7.93
C LYS A 96 -2.68 6.17 8.30
N ALA A 97 -2.59 5.02 8.96
CA ALA A 97 -1.33 4.37 9.35
C ALA A 97 -0.90 3.25 8.38
N GLY A 98 -1.77 2.82 7.45
CA GLY A 98 -1.50 1.73 6.51
C GLY A 98 -0.72 2.10 5.25
N GLY A 99 -0.40 3.37 5.02
CA GLY A 99 0.24 3.83 3.79
C GLY A 99 1.73 3.47 3.67
N LYS A 100 2.49 3.54 4.77
CA LYS A 100 3.95 3.37 4.74
C LYS A 100 4.39 1.91 4.55
N ALA A 101 3.72 0.96 5.20
CA ALA A 101 4.10 -0.46 5.14
C ALA A 101 3.84 -1.10 3.77
N ARG A 102 2.71 -0.77 3.12
CA ARG A 102 2.38 -1.28 1.77
C ARG A 102 3.28 -0.72 0.68
N PHE A 103 3.75 0.52 0.84
CA PHE A 103 4.70 1.13 -0.09
C PHE A 103 6.07 0.45 0.00
N SER A 104 6.54 0.15 1.22
CA SER A 104 7.85 -0.48 1.44
C SER A 104 7.96 -1.87 0.80
N ILE A 105 6.94 -2.73 0.94
CA ILE A 105 6.98 -4.09 0.36
C ILE A 105 6.94 -4.04 -1.17
N ARG A 106 6.14 -3.15 -1.77
CA ARG A 106 6.09 -3.00 -3.23
C ARG A 106 7.41 -2.51 -3.81
N VAL A 107 8.01 -1.49 -3.20
CA VAL A 107 9.33 -0.96 -3.61
C VAL A 107 10.40 -2.04 -3.47
N LEU A 108 10.38 -2.81 -2.37
CA LEU A 108 11.30 -3.93 -2.18
C LEU A 108 11.15 -5.01 -3.26
N ARG A 109 9.91 -5.33 -3.66
CA ARG A 109 9.64 -6.28 -4.75
C ARG A 109 10.18 -5.77 -6.09
N SER A 110 9.94 -4.50 -6.43
CA SER A 110 10.45 -3.89 -7.66
C SER A 110 11.98 -3.88 -7.68
N LEU A 111 12.62 -3.50 -6.56
CA LEU A 111 14.08 -3.53 -6.41
C LEU A 111 14.64 -4.95 -6.58
N PHE A 112 13.98 -5.94 -5.99
CA PHE A 112 14.36 -7.34 -6.14
C PHE A 112 14.33 -7.79 -7.60
N VAL A 113 13.28 -7.45 -8.36
CA VAL A 113 13.19 -7.75 -9.79
C VAL A 113 14.35 -7.14 -10.58
N ILE A 114 14.73 -5.89 -10.28
CA ILE A 114 15.86 -5.22 -10.92
C ILE A 114 17.18 -5.93 -10.61
N ILE A 115 17.41 -6.31 -9.36
CA ILE A 115 18.62 -7.04 -8.93
C ILE A 115 18.71 -8.39 -9.65
N VAL A 116 17.61 -9.14 -9.70
CA VAL A 116 17.55 -10.44 -10.38
C VAL A 116 17.82 -10.27 -11.88
N ALA A 117 17.23 -9.26 -12.53
CA ALA A 117 17.50 -8.97 -13.93
C ALA A 117 18.98 -8.63 -14.18
N ALA A 118 19.59 -7.80 -13.31
CA ALA A 118 21.01 -7.46 -13.40
C ALA A 118 21.92 -8.70 -13.24
N LEU A 119 21.58 -9.60 -12.31
CA LEU A 119 22.28 -10.88 -12.15
C LEU A 119 22.17 -11.76 -13.40
N ILE A 120 20.99 -11.84 -14.03
CA ILE A 120 20.80 -12.57 -15.29
C ILE A 120 21.71 -12.00 -16.39
N ILE A 121 21.76 -10.67 -16.55
CA ILE A 121 22.63 -10.01 -17.53
C ILE A 121 24.10 -10.32 -17.25
N LEU A 122 24.53 -10.27 -15.98
CA LEU A 122 25.89 -10.62 -15.57
C LEU A 122 26.24 -12.06 -15.92
N VAL A 123 25.36 -13.02 -15.61
CA VAL A 123 25.57 -14.44 -15.93
C VAL A 123 25.62 -14.65 -17.45
N LEU A 124 24.72 -14.04 -18.22
CA LEU A 124 24.71 -14.12 -19.69
C LEU A 124 26.01 -13.55 -20.27
N SER A 125 26.53 -12.45 -19.71
CA SER A 125 27.77 -11.82 -20.16
C SER A 125 29.03 -12.64 -19.85
N ARG A 126 28.98 -13.48 -18.81
CA ARG A 126 30.06 -14.41 -18.42
C ARG A 126 30.09 -15.70 -19.25
N TYR A 127 29.03 -16.00 -20.01
CA TYR A 127 28.94 -17.22 -20.79
C TYR A 127 29.78 -17.10 -22.08
N SER A 128 30.92 -17.81 -22.12
CA SER A 128 31.86 -17.79 -23.25
C SER A 128 31.21 -18.16 -24.59
N HIS A 129 30.27 -19.10 -24.58
CA HIS A 129 29.60 -19.58 -25.79
C HIS A 129 28.65 -18.55 -26.45
N LEU A 130 28.17 -17.57 -25.67
CA LEU A 130 27.33 -16.46 -26.17
C LEU A 130 28.16 -15.26 -26.59
N ARG A 131 29.44 -15.21 -26.19
CA ARG A 131 30.38 -14.13 -26.55
C ARG A 131 30.68 -14.09 -28.04
N ASP A 132 30.66 -15.24 -28.71
CA ASP A 132 30.83 -15.35 -30.17
C ASP A 132 29.61 -14.80 -30.93
N ARG A 133 28.44 -14.73 -30.28
CA ARG A 133 27.20 -14.19 -30.84
C ARG A 133 26.79 -12.88 -30.17
N LYS A 134 27.70 -11.90 -30.15
CA LYS A 134 27.49 -10.56 -29.55
C LYS A 134 26.15 -9.91 -29.94
N LYS A 135 25.73 -10.02 -31.20
CA LYS A 135 24.44 -9.47 -31.69
C LYS A 135 23.24 -10.06 -30.94
N VAL A 136 23.24 -11.37 -30.73
CA VAL A 136 22.15 -12.07 -30.01
C VAL A 136 22.17 -11.67 -28.54
N LEU A 137 23.36 -11.57 -27.93
CA LEU A 137 23.50 -11.13 -26.54
C LEU A 137 22.95 -9.71 -26.33
N HIS A 138 23.26 -8.77 -27.22
CA HIS A 138 22.72 -7.40 -27.15
C HIS A 138 21.20 -7.37 -27.35
N ALA A 139 20.67 -8.15 -28.28
CA ALA A 139 19.22 -8.24 -28.50
C ALA A 139 18.49 -8.79 -27.26
N VAL A 140 19.01 -9.87 -26.65
CA VAL A 140 18.44 -10.46 -25.43
C VAL A 140 18.51 -9.50 -24.24
N ASN A 141 19.66 -8.84 -24.03
CA ASN A 141 19.81 -7.86 -22.96
C ASN A 141 18.88 -6.65 -23.18
N GLY A 142 18.77 -6.16 -24.42
CA GLY A 142 17.85 -5.09 -24.78
C GLY A 142 16.39 -5.46 -24.50
N ALA A 143 15.97 -6.67 -24.89
CA ALA A 143 14.63 -7.18 -24.59
C ALA A 143 14.37 -7.30 -23.09
N LEU A 144 15.33 -7.80 -22.31
CA LEU A 144 15.21 -7.91 -20.86
C LEU A 144 15.08 -6.53 -20.20
N ILE A 145 15.90 -5.57 -20.61
CA ILE A 145 15.83 -4.19 -20.09
C ILE A 145 14.48 -3.56 -20.42
N ALA A 146 13.97 -3.74 -21.65
CA ALA A 146 12.67 -3.22 -22.05
C ALA A 146 11.53 -3.82 -21.21
N LEU A 147 11.58 -5.14 -20.95
CA LEU A 147 10.58 -5.84 -20.15
C LEU A 147 10.59 -5.38 -18.68
N VAL A 148 11.77 -5.25 -18.08
CA VAL A 148 11.93 -4.71 -16.72
C VAL A 148 11.43 -3.26 -16.65
N SER A 149 11.77 -2.44 -17.65
CA SER A 149 11.33 -1.04 -17.71
C SER A 149 9.79 -0.95 -17.77
N LEU A 150 9.17 -1.76 -18.64
CA LEU A 150 7.71 -1.83 -18.75
C LEU A 150 7.07 -2.28 -17.43
N PHE A 151 7.65 -3.28 -16.76
CA PHE A 151 7.19 -3.75 -15.45
C PHE A 151 7.28 -2.65 -14.37
N VAL A 152 8.39 -1.91 -14.31
CA VAL A 152 8.58 -0.82 -13.35
C VAL A 152 7.57 0.30 -13.61
N ILE A 153 7.37 0.69 -14.87
CA ILE A 153 6.37 1.69 -15.25
C ILE A 153 4.98 1.24 -14.82
N TYR A 154 4.59 0.01 -15.16
CA TYR A 154 3.27 -0.53 -14.82
C TYR A 154 3.04 -0.61 -13.30
N SER A 155 4.04 -1.10 -12.56
CA SER A 155 3.94 -1.27 -11.10
C SER A 155 3.92 0.05 -10.34
N HIS A 156 4.57 1.10 -10.86
CA HIS A 156 4.65 2.42 -10.21
C HIS A 156 3.82 3.51 -10.88
N ALA A 157 3.07 3.22 -11.95
CA ALA A 157 2.22 4.21 -12.63
C ALA A 157 1.29 4.95 -11.67
N ARG A 158 0.68 4.22 -10.72
CA ARG A 158 -0.16 4.82 -9.68
C ARG A 158 0.63 5.73 -8.73
N ASP A 159 1.84 5.34 -8.36
CA ASP A 159 2.67 6.14 -7.45
C ASP A 159 3.06 7.47 -8.13
N VAL A 160 3.40 7.43 -9.41
CA VAL A 160 3.70 8.61 -10.23
C VAL A 160 2.49 9.55 -10.28
N VAL A 161 1.30 9.04 -10.60
CA VAL A 161 0.05 9.84 -10.59
C VAL A 161 -0.23 10.43 -9.20
N THR A 162 0.01 9.67 -8.14
CA THR A 162 -0.21 10.14 -6.76
C THR A 162 0.80 11.23 -6.37
N LEU A 163 2.04 11.15 -6.87
CA LEU A 163 3.06 12.18 -6.66
C LEU A 163 2.70 13.45 -7.42
N PHE A 164 2.30 13.34 -8.69
CA PHE A 164 1.89 14.49 -9.49
C PHE A 164 0.66 15.19 -8.92
N THR A 165 -0.35 14.46 -8.45
CA THR A 165 -1.52 15.05 -7.79
C THR A 165 -1.16 15.75 -6.49
N LYS A 166 -0.31 15.15 -5.64
CA LYS A 166 0.18 15.82 -4.42
C LYS A 166 0.97 17.09 -4.71
N THR A 167 1.85 17.04 -5.72
CA THR A 167 2.66 18.21 -6.11
C THR A 167 1.78 19.29 -6.74
N GLY A 168 0.80 18.91 -7.57
CA GLY A 168 -0.18 19.83 -8.15
C GLY A 168 -0.97 20.58 -7.08
N ASN A 169 -1.54 19.85 -6.12
CA ASN A 169 -2.27 20.46 -5.01
C ASN A 169 -1.37 21.36 -4.16
N ALA A 170 -0.13 20.96 -3.88
CA ALA A 170 0.81 21.79 -3.11
C ALA A 170 1.20 23.09 -3.84
N ILE A 171 1.20 23.10 -5.17
CA ILE A 171 1.43 24.31 -5.97
C ILE A 171 0.18 25.20 -5.93
N GLU A 172 -1.00 24.60 -6.01
CA GLU A 172 -2.27 25.31 -5.94
C GLU A 172 -2.47 25.97 -4.57
N ASP A 173 -2.22 25.24 -3.48
CA ASP A 173 -2.25 25.76 -2.10
C ASP A 173 -1.31 26.98 -1.94
N ARG A 174 -0.10 26.93 -2.53
CA ARG A 174 0.85 28.07 -2.48
C ARG A 174 0.41 29.24 -3.34
N LYS A 175 -0.31 28.99 -4.43
CA LYS A 175 -0.85 30.05 -5.29
C LYS A 175 -1.98 30.79 -4.59
N ASP A 176 -2.83 30.06 -3.87
CA ASP A 176 -3.90 30.64 -3.06
C ASP A 176 -3.33 31.44 -1.87
N GLU A 177 -2.32 30.90 -1.17
CA GLU A 177 -1.64 31.62 -0.09
C GLU A 177 -0.95 32.92 -0.60
N ALA A 178 -0.33 32.87 -1.78
CA ALA A 178 0.27 34.06 -2.40
C ALA A 178 -0.79 35.10 -2.80
N ARG A 179 -1.96 34.65 -3.26
CA ARG A 179 -3.09 35.52 -3.62
C ARG A 179 -3.67 36.21 -2.39
N GLU A 180 -3.91 35.47 -1.29
CA GLU A 180 -4.38 36.05 -0.03
C GLU A 180 -3.40 37.08 0.53
N LYS A 181 -2.09 36.79 0.50
CA LYS A 181 -1.05 37.75 0.91
C LYS A 181 -1.03 38.99 0.03
N GLY A 182 -1.21 38.83 -1.28
CA GLY A 182 -1.31 39.95 -2.23
C GLY A 182 -2.53 40.83 -1.97
N GLU A 183 -3.70 40.23 -1.75
CA GLU A 183 -4.94 40.96 -1.42
C GLU A 183 -4.81 41.68 -0.06
N GLY A 184 -4.18 41.05 0.93
CA GLY A 184 -3.87 41.68 2.22
C GLY A 184 -2.95 42.89 2.10
N ALA A 185 -1.88 42.78 1.32
CA ALA A 185 -0.95 43.89 1.06
C ALA A 185 -1.63 45.05 0.32
N ALA A 186 -2.47 44.76 -0.68
CA ALA A 186 -3.22 45.79 -1.41
C ALA A 186 -4.20 46.55 -0.50
N ARG A 187 -4.91 45.84 0.39
CA ARG A 187 -5.78 46.48 1.40
C ARG A 187 -4.99 47.33 2.38
N PHE A 188 -3.82 46.88 2.81
CA PHE A 188 -2.96 47.64 3.71
C PHE A 188 -2.45 48.94 3.08
N ILE A 189 -2.01 48.89 1.81
CA ILE A 189 -1.60 50.09 1.06
C ILE A 189 -2.77 51.08 0.94
N LYS A 190 -3.96 50.59 0.58
CA LYS A 190 -5.15 51.44 0.46
C LYS A 190 -5.56 52.08 1.80
N ALA A 191 -5.39 51.37 2.91
CA ALA A 191 -5.65 51.92 4.24
C ALA A 191 -4.60 52.96 4.67
N LEU A 192 -3.35 52.79 4.27
CA LEU A 192 -2.27 53.76 4.48
C LEU A 192 -2.52 55.05 3.70
N ASP A 193 -2.87 54.97 2.42
CA ASP A 193 -3.22 56.14 1.61
C ASP A 193 -4.38 56.93 2.23
N ALA A 194 -5.44 56.23 2.67
CA ALA A 194 -6.59 56.87 3.32
C ALA A 194 -6.29 57.46 4.72
N PHE A 195 -5.19 57.08 5.36
CA PHE A 195 -4.77 57.65 6.65
C PHE A 195 -3.95 58.94 6.49
N PHE A 196 -3.29 59.11 5.34
CA PHE A 196 -2.47 60.28 5.03
C PHE A 196 -3.24 61.40 4.29
N GLU A 197 -4.48 61.14 3.90
CA GLU A 197 -5.42 62.10 3.31
C GLU A 197 -6.31 62.75 4.39
#